data_AF-A0A1B6MPI2-F1
#
_entry.id   AF-A0A1B6MPI2-F1
#
_cell.length_a   1.000
_cell.length_b   1.000
_cell.length_c   1.000
_cell.angle_alpha   90.00
_cell.angle_beta   90.00
_cell.angle_gamma   90.00
#
_symmetry.space_group_name_H-M   'P 1'
#
loop_
_entity.id
_entity.type
_entity.pdbx_description
1 polymer ?
#
loop_
_entity_poly.entity_id
_entity_poly.type
_entity_poly.pdbx_seq_one_letter_code
_entity_poly.pdbx_strand_id
1 'polypeptide(L)'
;IRMKLNVLQNNFIFSATTTCLLFFIKPCLPTDIHAIDICKEAMAIDENISYILQRPSKGQRFKINKYIKSYIGEIEKIVVILMKQKMDVPDEVRQFVAERGARFMNLTLKVDDLETSFQWDEKQLNDFKELRERSRDVWMKVNILQDGRSRIVIRVKSLNETQKLNPECSFESSETDLSSE
;
A
#
# COMPACT_ATOMS: atom_id res chain seq x y z
N ILE A 1 31.09 52.48 -20.13
CA ILE A 1 31.77 51.28 -20.69
C ILE A 1 31.22 50.06 -19.95
N ARG A 2 30.72 49.06 -20.67
CA ARG A 2 30.19 47.77 -20.14
C ARG A 2 31.32 46.87 -19.62
N MET A 3 31.06 46.09 -18.57
CA MET A 3 31.14 44.61 -18.51
C MET A 3 30.98 44.14 -17.05
N LYS A 4 29.89 43.43 -16.71
CA LYS A 4 29.80 41.97 -16.50
C LYS A 4 30.61 41.43 -15.30
N LEU A 5 29.91 40.98 -14.25
CA LEU A 5 29.94 39.57 -13.81
C LEU A 5 28.85 39.31 -12.75
N ASN A 6 27.68 38.84 -13.19
CA ASN A 6 26.77 38.04 -12.36
C ASN A 6 27.27 36.61 -12.41
N VAL A 7 28.03 36.15 -11.43
CA VAL A 7 28.10 34.72 -11.05
C VAL A 7 28.71 34.67 -9.65
N LEU A 8 27.93 34.32 -8.63
CA LEU A 8 28.23 33.34 -7.58
C LEU A 8 27.37 33.57 -6.33
N GLN A 9 26.41 32.66 -6.19
CA GLN A 9 26.05 32.00 -4.94
C GLN A 9 25.15 32.75 -3.96
N ASN A 10 23.92 32.85 -4.43
CA ASN A 10 22.67 32.90 -3.69
C ASN A 10 22.39 31.63 -2.82
N ASN A 11 23.42 31.03 -2.19
CA ASN A 11 23.37 29.70 -1.56
C ASN A 11 23.51 29.75 -0.03
N PHE A 12 22.74 30.60 0.67
CA PHE A 12 22.83 30.60 2.14
C PHE A 12 21.51 30.71 2.91
N ILE A 13 20.34 30.62 2.28
CA ILE A 13 19.06 30.76 3.00
C ILE A 13 18.01 29.68 2.66
N PHE A 14 18.43 28.50 2.17
CA PHE A 14 17.48 27.45 1.76
C PHE A 14 17.75 26.04 2.33
N SER A 15 18.55 25.88 3.39
CA SER A 15 18.82 24.55 3.96
C SER A 15 18.39 24.35 5.42
N ALA A 16 17.74 25.31 6.07
CA ALA A 16 17.32 25.17 7.48
C ALA A 16 15.80 25.11 7.71
N THR A 17 14.97 25.43 6.72
CA THR A 17 13.50 25.43 6.87
C THR A 17 12.81 24.20 6.28
N THR A 18 13.53 23.37 5.51
CA THR A 18 12.99 22.15 4.90
C THR A 18 12.97 20.94 5.85
N THR A 19 13.63 21.02 7.00
CA THR A 19 13.79 19.87 7.92
C THR A 19 12.73 19.81 9.03
N CYS A 20 11.88 20.85 9.20
CA CYS A 20 10.93 20.92 10.32
C CYS A 20 9.47 20.56 9.99
N LEU A 21 9.12 20.26 8.73
CA LEU A 21 7.76 19.86 8.34
C LEU A 21 7.53 18.33 8.27
N LEU A 22 8.55 17.52 8.59
CA LEU A 22 8.44 16.06 8.60
C LEU A 22 8.26 15.44 10.01
N PHE A 23 8.17 16.24 11.08
CA PHE A 23 8.21 15.72 12.45
C PHE A 23 6.92 15.85 13.30
N PHE A 24 5.80 16.33 12.74
CA PHE A 24 4.55 16.50 13.52
C PHE A 24 3.30 15.82 12.94
N ILE A 25 3.45 14.79 12.12
CA ILE A 25 2.39 13.78 12.05
C ILE A 25 2.76 12.74 13.12
N LYS A 26 2.29 12.95 14.36
CA LYS A 26 2.14 11.82 15.29
C LYS A 26 1.42 10.73 14.48
N PRO A 27 2.03 9.57 14.20
CA PRO A 27 1.31 8.50 13.55
C PRO A 27 0.25 8.08 14.57
N CYS A 28 -0.98 8.58 14.39
CA CYS A 28 -2.14 7.89 14.92
C CYS A 28 -2.03 6.50 14.30
N LEU A 29 -1.59 5.53 15.10
CA LEU A 29 -1.62 4.14 14.69
C LEU A 29 -3.10 3.87 14.42
N PRO A 30 -3.49 3.53 13.18
CA PRO A 30 -4.83 3.01 12.98
C PRO A 30 -4.93 1.79 13.89
N THR A 31 -5.82 1.86 14.87
CA THR A 31 -6.20 0.71 15.68
C THR A 31 -6.75 -0.37 14.74
N ASP A 32 -6.77 -1.63 15.17
CA ASP A 32 -7.21 -2.73 14.31
C ASP A 32 -8.61 -2.51 13.73
N ILE A 33 -9.49 -1.88 14.51
CA ILE A 33 -10.83 -1.44 14.08
C ILE A 33 -10.74 -0.47 12.88
N HIS A 34 -9.84 0.50 12.94
CA HIS A 34 -9.64 1.48 11.86
C HIS A 34 -9.05 0.83 10.59
N ALA A 35 -8.22 -0.21 10.72
CA ALA A 35 -7.68 -0.94 9.56
C ALA A 35 -8.77 -1.74 8.83
N ILE A 36 -9.68 -2.36 9.59
CA ILE A 36 -10.83 -3.10 9.04
C ILE A 36 -11.80 -2.15 8.33
N ASP A 37 -12.09 -0.98 8.92
CA ASP A 37 -13.00 -0.01 8.32
C ASP A 37 -12.46 0.55 6.99
N ILE A 38 -11.15 0.79 6.89
CA ILE A 38 -10.50 1.15 5.61
C ILE A 38 -10.73 0.05 4.56
N CYS A 39 -10.58 -1.22 4.93
CA CYS A 39 -10.77 -2.33 3.99
C CYS A 39 -12.23 -2.42 3.53
N LYS A 40 -13.20 -2.24 4.43
CA LYS A 40 -14.63 -2.20 4.10
C LYS A 40 -14.97 -1.04 3.17
N GLU A 41 -14.42 0.14 3.43
CA GLU A 41 -14.61 1.32 2.56
C GLU A 41 -14.00 1.06 1.18
N ALA A 42 -12.77 0.53 1.11
CA ALA A 42 -12.14 0.16 -0.15
C ALA A 42 -12.97 -0.85 -0.94
N MET A 43 -13.54 -1.87 -0.28
CA MET A 43 -14.45 -2.83 -0.91
C MET A 43 -15.69 -2.16 -1.49
N ALA A 44 -16.37 -1.33 -0.70
CA ALA A 44 -17.59 -0.66 -1.13
C ALA A 44 -17.34 0.25 -2.34
N ILE A 45 -16.20 0.95 -2.36
CA ILE A 45 -15.81 1.77 -3.50
C ILE A 45 -15.50 0.89 -4.72
N ASP A 46 -14.74 -0.20 -4.56
CA ASP A 46 -14.43 -1.14 -5.66
C ASP A 46 -15.70 -1.73 -6.29
N GLU A 47 -16.68 -2.12 -5.47
CA GLU A 47 -17.97 -2.62 -5.92
C GLU A 47 -18.73 -1.57 -6.74
N ASN A 48 -18.74 -0.32 -6.29
CA ASN A 48 -19.37 0.79 -7.02
C ASN A 48 -18.69 1.07 -8.35
N ILE A 49 -17.34 1.09 -8.37
CA ILE A 49 -16.56 1.25 -9.61
C ILE A 49 -16.89 0.11 -10.57
N SER A 50 -16.83 -1.13 -10.08
CA SER A 50 -17.11 -2.33 -10.86
C SER A 50 -18.52 -2.32 -11.45
N TYR A 51 -19.52 -1.94 -10.66
CA TYR A 51 -20.90 -1.80 -11.11
C TYR A 51 -21.03 -0.77 -12.24
N ILE A 52 -20.43 0.41 -12.09
CA ILE A 52 -20.47 1.47 -13.10
C ILE A 52 -19.80 1.02 -14.40
N LEU A 53 -18.67 0.31 -14.32
CA LEU A 53 -17.94 -0.13 -15.52
C LEU A 53 -18.58 -1.30 -16.24
N GLN A 54 -19.33 -2.14 -15.53
CA GLN A 54 -20.12 -3.22 -16.14
C GLN A 54 -21.42 -2.71 -16.79
N ARG A 55 -21.91 -1.55 -16.34
CA ARG A 55 -23.15 -0.92 -16.86
C ARG A 55 -22.94 0.58 -17.07
N PRO A 56 -22.05 0.97 -18.00
CA PRO A 56 -21.67 2.36 -18.17
C PRO A 56 -22.85 3.20 -18.67
N SER A 57 -23.00 4.40 -18.09
CA SER A 57 -24.05 5.34 -18.47
C SER A 57 -23.56 6.78 -18.40
N LYS A 58 -24.06 7.63 -19.31
CA LYS A 58 -23.71 9.07 -19.39
C LYS A 58 -23.85 9.80 -18.05
N GLY A 59 -24.85 9.47 -17.23
CA GLY A 59 -25.08 10.10 -15.93
C GLY A 59 -24.00 9.82 -14.88
N GLN A 60 -23.14 8.83 -15.11
CA GLN A 60 -22.08 8.40 -14.19
C GLN A 60 -20.68 8.84 -14.65
N ARG A 61 -20.54 9.46 -15.83
CA ARG A 61 -19.25 9.75 -16.49
C ARG A 61 -18.25 10.53 -15.63
N PHE A 62 -18.73 11.41 -14.75
CA PHE A 62 -17.88 12.20 -13.85
C PHE A 62 -17.68 11.56 -12.47
N LYS A 63 -18.56 10.64 -12.09
CA LYS A 63 -18.52 9.98 -10.79
C LYS A 63 -17.41 8.93 -10.73
N ILE A 64 -17.18 8.23 -11.83
CA ILE A 64 -16.24 7.11 -11.86
C ILE A 64 -14.80 7.53 -11.55
N ASN A 65 -14.29 8.63 -12.13
CA ASN A 65 -12.94 9.11 -11.83
C ASN A 65 -12.81 9.59 -10.37
N LYS A 66 -13.88 10.14 -9.78
CA LYS A 66 -13.90 10.48 -8.36
C LYS A 66 -13.79 9.21 -7.50
N TYR A 67 -14.56 8.18 -7.82
CA TYR A 67 -14.51 6.91 -7.08
C TYR A 67 -13.14 6.23 -7.20
N ILE A 68 -12.54 6.19 -8.39
CA ILE A 68 -11.20 5.60 -8.55
C ILE A 68 -10.15 6.35 -7.72
N LYS A 69 -10.21 7.69 -7.67
CA LYS A 69 -9.32 8.49 -6.80
C LYS A 69 -9.52 8.17 -5.32
N SER A 70 -10.77 8.05 -4.85
CA SER A 70 -11.07 7.64 -3.48
C SER A 70 -10.56 6.24 -3.18
N TYR A 71 -10.77 5.30 -4.11
CA TYR A 71 -10.27 3.93 -4.00
C TYR A 71 -8.74 3.89 -3.84
N ILE A 72 -8.00 4.59 -4.71
CA ILE A 72 -6.55 4.72 -4.62
C ILE A 72 -6.14 5.21 -3.22
N GLY A 73 -6.82 6.23 -2.69
CA GLY A 73 -6.55 6.76 -1.35
C GLY A 73 -6.74 5.73 -0.24
N GLU A 74 -7.79 4.90 -0.30
CA GLU A 74 -7.99 3.83 0.67
C GLU A 74 -6.92 2.73 0.55
N ILE A 75 -6.56 2.31 -0.67
CA ILE A 75 -5.49 1.32 -0.86
C ILE A 75 -4.13 1.88 -0.39
N GLU A 76 -3.84 3.16 -0.60
CA GLU A 76 -2.63 3.82 -0.08
C GLU A 76 -2.58 3.76 1.47
N LYS A 77 -3.72 3.90 2.16
CA LYS A 77 -3.77 3.70 3.62
C LYS A 77 -3.49 2.26 4.01
N ILE A 78 -4.00 1.28 3.27
CA ILE A 78 -3.70 -0.14 3.48
C ILE A 78 -2.20 -0.41 3.32
N VAL A 79 -1.55 0.18 2.30
CA VAL A 79 -0.09 0.11 2.14
C VAL A 79 0.62 0.62 3.40
N VAL A 80 0.20 1.76 3.95
CA VAL A 80 0.78 2.32 5.18
C VAL A 80 0.61 1.37 6.37
N ILE A 81 -0.56 0.75 6.53
CA ILE A 81 -0.82 -0.26 7.57
C ILE A 81 0.13 -1.45 7.41
N LEU A 82 0.23 -1.98 6.18
CA LEU A 82 1.12 -3.11 5.87
C LEU A 82 2.61 -2.76 6.06
N MET A 83 3.03 -1.52 5.83
CA MET A 83 4.41 -1.11 6.13
C MET A 83 4.69 -1.02 7.63
N LYS A 84 3.72 -0.51 8.42
CA LYS A 84 3.90 -0.24 9.86
C LYS A 84 3.75 -1.49 10.74
N GLN A 85 2.73 -2.30 10.50
CA GLN A 85 2.36 -3.38 11.42
C GLN A 85 3.24 -4.64 11.28
N LYS A 86 4.13 -4.73 10.27
CA LYS A 86 5.08 -5.83 9.97
C LYS A 86 4.52 -7.26 10.06
N MET A 87 4.14 -7.75 11.25
CA MET A 87 3.61 -9.09 11.53
C MET A 87 2.20 -9.11 12.16
N ASP A 88 1.71 -7.99 12.70
CA ASP A 88 0.44 -7.93 13.44
C ASP A 88 -0.64 -7.19 12.66
N VAL A 89 -0.92 -7.68 11.45
CA VAL A 89 -2.01 -7.17 10.62
C VAL A 89 -3.24 -8.04 10.88
N PRO A 90 -4.41 -7.46 11.20
CA PRO A 90 -5.64 -8.23 11.42
C PRO A 90 -5.95 -9.22 10.29
N ASP A 91 -6.51 -10.38 10.64
CA ASP A 91 -6.83 -11.44 9.67
C ASP A 91 -7.79 -10.96 8.59
N GLU A 92 -8.72 -10.08 8.93
CA GLU A 92 -9.68 -9.49 8.00
C GLU A 92 -8.99 -8.63 6.94
N VAL A 93 -7.93 -7.90 7.33
CA VAL A 93 -7.12 -7.11 6.39
C VAL A 93 -6.32 -8.05 5.48
N ARG A 94 -5.75 -9.13 6.04
CA ARG A 94 -5.06 -10.16 5.24
C ARG A 94 -6.01 -10.81 4.24
N GLN A 95 -7.22 -11.16 4.67
CA GLN A 95 -8.25 -11.79 3.85
C GLN A 95 -8.75 -10.85 2.76
N PHE A 96 -8.99 -9.57 3.08
CA PHE A 96 -9.35 -8.55 2.09
C PHE A 96 -8.32 -8.50 0.95
N VAL A 97 -7.03 -8.42 1.31
CA VAL A 97 -5.96 -8.34 0.31
C VAL A 97 -5.85 -9.63 -0.51
N ALA A 98 -5.93 -10.80 0.13
CA ALA A 98 -5.73 -12.09 -0.54
C ALA A 98 -6.91 -12.54 -1.43
N GLU A 99 -8.15 -12.35 -0.97
CA GLU A 99 -9.33 -12.98 -1.57
C GLU A 99 -10.19 -12.01 -2.37
N ARG A 100 -10.18 -10.72 -2.02
CA ARG A 100 -11.15 -9.72 -2.52
C ARG A 100 -10.50 -8.52 -3.19
N GLY A 101 -9.18 -8.41 -3.13
CA GLY A 101 -8.42 -7.26 -3.57
C GLY A 101 -8.46 -7.05 -5.08
N ALA A 102 -8.94 -5.88 -5.50
CA ALA A 102 -8.86 -5.36 -6.86
C ALA A 102 -9.84 -5.95 -7.91
N ARG A 103 -11.11 -6.24 -7.55
CA ARG A 103 -12.10 -6.72 -8.55
C ARG A 103 -12.22 -5.77 -9.73
N PHE A 104 -12.32 -4.46 -9.48
CA PHE A 104 -12.29 -3.43 -10.53
C PHE A 104 -11.09 -3.60 -11.47
N MET A 105 -9.90 -3.88 -10.94
CA MET A 105 -8.70 -4.02 -11.76
C MET A 105 -8.73 -5.25 -12.66
N ASN A 106 -9.38 -6.31 -12.18
CA ASN A 106 -9.49 -7.59 -12.87
C ASN A 106 -10.63 -7.62 -13.90
N LEU A 107 -11.41 -6.54 -14.05
CA LEU A 107 -12.42 -6.45 -15.09
C LEU A 107 -11.78 -6.39 -16.47
N THR A 108 -12.27 -7.22 -17.39
CA THR A 108 -12.05 -7.06 -18.82
C THR A 108 -12.96 -5.95 -19.33
N LEU A 109 -12.36 -4.82 -19.72
CA LEU A 109 -13.07 -3.64 -20.18
C LEU A 109 -12.87 -3.48 -21.68
N LYS A 110 -13.96 -3.27 -22.41
CA LYS A 110 -13.94 -2.81 -23.80
C LYS A 110 -13.90 -1.28 -23.78
N VAL A 111 -12.74 -0.71 -24.10
CA VAL A 111 -12.50 0.73 -23.95
C VAL A 111 -13.45 1.54 -24.85
N ASP A 112 -13.69 1.08 -26.08
CA ASP A 112 -14.58 1.73 -27.04
C ASP A 112 -16.04 1.79 -26.52
N ASP A 113 -16.49 0.74 -25.82
CA ASP A 113 -17.82 0.69 -25.20
C ASP A 113 -17.94 1.72 -24.07
N LEU A 114 -16.87 1.90 -23.28
CA LEU A 114 -16.83 2.90 -22.20
C LEU A 114 -16.82 4.32 -22.77
N GLU A 115 -16.00 4.57 -23.79
CA GLU A 115 -15.92 5.87 -24.47
C GLU A 115 -17.29 6.28 -25.01
N THR A 116 -17.94 5.37 -25.74
CA THR A 116 -19.26 5.61 -26.34
C THR A 116 -20.34 5.79 -25.27
N SER A 117 -20.37 4.91 -24.25
CA SER A 117 -21.43 4.91 -23.24
C SER A 117 -21.34 6.08 -22.26
N PHE A 118 -20.14 6.48 -21.87
CA PHE A 118 -19.92 7.67 -21.04
C PHE A 118 -19.94 8.97 -21.85
N GLN A 119 -19.81 8.89 -23.17
CA GLN A 119 -19.56 10.02 -24.06
C GLN A 119 -18.32 10.80 -23.59
N TRP A 120 -17.23 10.06 -23.41
CA TRP A 120 -15.96 10.64 -23.02
C TRP A 120 -15.25 11.25 -24.22
N ASP A 121 -14.63 12.41 -24.00
CA ASP A 121 -13.62 12.92 -24.91
C ASP A 121 -12.27 12.23 -24.66
N GLU A 122 -11.30 12.46 -25.56
CA GLU A 122 -9.96 11.88 -25.49
C GLU A 122 -9.28 12.18 -24.14
N LYS A 123 -9.46 13.39 -23.61
CA LYS A 123 -8.87 13.79 -22.33
C LYS A 123 -9.47 12.96 -21.18
N GLN A 124 -10.78 12.81 -21.13
CA GLN A 124 -11.48 12.04 -20.10
C GLN A 124 -11.12 10.56 -20.16
N LEU A 125 -10.96 10.02 -21.36
CA LEU A 125 -10.50 8.66 -21.57
C LEU A 125 -9.05 8.47 -21.09
N ASN A 126 -8.17 9.43 -21.39
CA ASN A 126 -6.78 9.40 -20.91
C ASN A 126 -6.71 9.52 -19.38
N ASP A 127 -7.47 10.45 -18.78
CA ASP A 127 -7.58 10.59 -17.32
C ASP A 127 -8.02 9.26 -16.67
N PHE A 128 -8.97 8.54 -17.28
CA PHE A 128 -9.39 7.22 -16.81
C PHE A 128 -8.28 6.16 -16.91
N LYS A 129 -7.57 6.10 -18.05
CA LYS A 129 -6.46 5.16 -18.25
C LYS A 129 -5.34 5.39 -17.23
N GLU A 130 -4.97 6.64 -16.99
CA GLU A 130 -3.97 7.02 -15.98
C GLU A 130 -4.40 6.61 -14.57
N LEU A 131 -5.66 6.84 -14.21
CA LEU A 131 -6.18 6.43 -12.91
C LEU A 131 -6.21 4.91 -12.74
N ARG A 132 -6.52 4.17 -13.81
CA ARG A 132 -6.48 2.70 -13.80
C ARG A 132 -5.04 2.18 -13.65
N GLU A 133 -4.08 2.81 -14.31
CA GLU A 133 -2.66 2.46 -14.16
C GLU A 133 -2.16 2.74 -12.74
N ARG A 134 -2.44 3.94 -12.21
CA ARG A 134 -2.08 4.28 -10.83
C ARG A 134 -2.70 3.34 -9.80
N SER A 135 -3.95 2.90 -10.03
CA SER A 135 -4.60 1.91 -9.16
C SER A 135 -3.82 0.58 -9.16
N ARG A 136 -3.33 0.14 -10.33
CA ARG A 136 -2.47 -1.05 -10.44
C ARG A 136 -1.15 -0.86 -9.69
N ASP A 137 -0.52 0.30 -9.83
CA ASP A 137 0.76 0.60 -9.16
C ASP A 137 0.66 0.52 -7.64
N VAL A 138 -0.43 1.05 -7.06
CA VAL A 138 -0.64 0.98 -5.61
C VAL A 138 -0.93 -0.45 -5.17
N TRP A 139 -1.71 -1.21 -5.93
CA TRP A 139 -1.95 -2.64 -5.65
C TRP A 139 -0.67 -3.48 -5.75
N MET A 140 0.24 -3.16 -6.67
CA MET A 140 1.53 -3.84 -6.75
C MET A 140 2.33 -3.67 -5.44
N LYS A 141 2.27 -2.50 -4.80
CA LYS A 141 2.89 -2.29 -3.49
C LYS A 141 2.28 -3.18 -2.41
N VAL A 142 0.94 -3.33 -2.42
CA VAL A 142 0.23 -4.24 -1.51
C VAL A 142 0.72 -5.67 -1.70
N ASN A 143 0.80 -6.15 -2.94
CA ASN A 143 1.24 -7.51 -3.26
C ASN A 143 2.69 -7.77 -2.82
N ILE A 144 3.62 -6.84 -3.10
CA ILE A 144 5.02 -6.93 -2.65
C ILE A 144 5.11 -7.05 -1.12
N LEU A 145 4.31 -6.26 -0.39
CA LEU A 145 4.29 -6.26 1.06
C LEU A 145 3.66 -7.55 1.63
N GLN A 146 2.75 -8.19 0.90
CA GLN A 146 2.21 -9.51 1.26
C GLN A 146 3.23 -10.63 0.99
N ASP A 147 3.82 -10.68 -0.19
CA ASP A 147 4.75 -11.74 -0.61
C ASP A 147 6.05 -11.75 0.19
N GLY A 148 6.57 -10.57 0.51
CA GLY A 148 7.73 -10.41 1.39
C GLY A 148 7.50 -11.02 2.77
N ARG A 149 6.24 -11.05 3.25
CA ARG A 149 5.86 -11.66 4.53
C ARG A 149 5.65 -13.16 4.42
N SER A 150 5.04 -13.65 3.34
CA SER A 150 4.86 -15.09 3.11
C SER A 150 6.20 -15.84 3.14
N ARG A 151 7.27 -15.24 2.61
CA ARG A 151 8.63 -15.82 2.68
C ARG A 151 9.23 -15.85 4.09
N ILE A 152 8.91 -14.87 4.95
CA ILE A 152 9.40 -14.82 6.33
C ILE A 152 8.66 -15.83 7.22
N VAL A 153 7.33 -15.94 7.08
CA VAL A 153 6.51 -16.87 7.88
C VAL A 153 6.87 -18.34 7.59
N ILE A 154 7.13 -18.69 6.32
CA ILE A 154 7.61 -20.03 5.95
C ILE A 154 8.97 -20.33 6.61
N ARG A 155 9.87 -19.34 6.65
CA ARG A 155 11.20 -19.50 7.26
C ARG A 155 11.13 -19.67 8.78
N VAL A 156 10.24 -18.95 9.46
CA VAL A 156 10.04 -19.07 10.92
C VAL A 156 9.34 -20.39 11.28
N LYS A 157 8.35 -20.84 10.50
CA LYS A 157 7.73 -22.17 10.70
C LYS A 157 8.73 -23.30 10.47
N SER A 158 9.51 -23.20 9.38
CA SER A 158 10.60 -24.14 9.09
C SER A 158 11.61 -24.20 10.25
N LEU A 159 12.09 -23.06 10.76
CA LEU A 159 13.02 -23.00 11.89
C LEU A 159 12.42 -23.58 13.19
N ASN A 160 11.14 -23.29 13.47
CA ASN A 160 10.45 -23.84 14.64
C ASN A 160 10.17 -25.35 14.53
N GLU A 161 9.94 -25.87 13.32
CA GLU A 161 9.81 -27.31 13.07
C GLU A 161 11.17 -28.02 13.18
N THR A 162 12.27 -27.40 12.73
CA THR A 162 13.63 -27.92 12.91
C THR A 162 14.04 -27.93 14.39
N GLN A 163 13.61 -26.95 15.19
CA GLN A 163 13.83 -26.95 16.66
C GLN A 163 12.95 -27.97 17.40
N LYS A 164 11.73 -28.26 16.92
CA LYS A 164 10.90 -29.34 17.49
C LYS A 164 11.44 -30.75 17.18
N LEU A 165 12.27 -30.91 16.15
CA LEU A 165 12.88 -32.18 15.77
C LEU A 165 14.25 -32.43 16.40
N ASN A 166 14.83 -31.48 17.13
CA ASN A 166 16.06 -31.65 17.92
C ASN A 166 15.97 -30.88 19.25
N PRO A 167 15.48 -31.49 20.33
CA PRO A 167 15.43 -30.85 21.65
C PRO A 167 16.76 -30.88 22.41
N GLU A 168 17.83 -31.48 21.85
CA GLU A 168 19.11 -31.61 22.54
C GLU A 168 20.19 -30.72 21.92
N CYS A 169 20.30 -29.50 22.45
CA CYS A 169 21.61 -28.89 22.68
C CYS A 169 21.46 -27.89 23.83
N SER A 170 21.13 -28.42 25.02
CA SER A 170 21.40 -27.74 26.28
C SER A 170 22.92 -27.64 26.42
N PHE A 171 23.45 -26.44 26.23
CA PHE A 171 24.79 -26.08 26.67
C PHE A 171 24.80 -26.22 28.21
N GLU A 172 25.34 -27.34 28.71
CA GLU A 172 25.84 -27.41 30.08
C GLU A 172 27.04 -26.46 30.17
N SER A 173 26.83 -25.29 30.76
CA SER A 173 27.93 -24.51 31.32
C SER A 173 28.30 -25.14 32.66
N SER A 174 29.33 -25.99 32.65
CA SER A 174 29.95 -26.57 33.82
C SER A 174 30.42 -25.48 34.78
N GLU A 175 29.87 -25.51 36.00
CA GLU A 175 30.38 -24.80 37.17
C GLU A 175 31.80 -25.32 37.48
N THR A 176 32.79 -24.43 37.51
CA THR A 176 34.09 -24.69 38.13
C THR A 176 34.11 -24.02 39.49
N ASP A 177 33.67 -24.73 40.51
CA ASP A 177 34.04 -24.46 41.91
C ASP A 177 35.27 -25.30 42.25
N LEU A 178 36.42 -24.65 42.35
CA LEU A 178 37.64 -25.21 42.94
C LEU A 178 37.82 -24.55 44.32
N SER A 179 37.43 -25.29 45.36
CA SER A 179 37.82 -25.03 46.73
C SER A 179 38.57 -26.24 47.29
N SER A 180 39.72 -25.93 47.91
CA SER A 180 40.47 -26.66 48.93
C SER A 180 40.99 -28.08 48.64
N GLU A 181 42.32 -28.21 48.58
CA GLU A 181 43.15 -28.81 49.66
C GLU A 181 44.56 -28.19 49.64
#